data_AF-A0A7I4YZ69-F1
#
_entry.id   AF-A0A7I4YZ69-F1
#
_cell.length_a   1.000
_cell.length_b   1.000
_cell.length_c   1.000
_cell.angle_alpha   90.00
_cell.angle_beta   90.00
_cell.angle_gamma   90.00
#
_symmetry.space_group_name_H-M   'P 1'
#
loop_
_entity.id
_entity.type
_entity.pdbx_description
1 polymer ?
#
loop_
_entity_poly.entity_id
_entity_poly.type
_entity_poly.pdbx_seq_one_letter_code
_entity_poly.pdbx_strand_id
1 'polypeptide(L)'
;MLLILPILAFFLAVVASEVSKPLPKGALEATKKANIRYTAKDTKNYYRDMMKTAWRDDLSVRALKWLQSPEKVKGGAVINGQKSFPEAEPKQLKKKVFALVSDLLEKYGQEKHVVPPILYGCNGNVTKGEANSVLSVACLYIYQ
;
A
#
# COMPACT_ATOMS: atom_id res chain seq x y z
N MET A 1 -51.57 14.22 -17.12
CA MET A 1 -50.28 13.51 -16.97
C MET A 1 -49.54 14.14 -15.81
N LEU A 2 -49.60 13.50 -14.63
CA LEU A 2 -48.92 13.94 -13.41
C LEU A 2 -47.56 13.21 -13.37
N LEU A 3 -46.46 13.94 -13.55
CA LEU A 3 -45.11 13.42 -13.41
C LEU A 3 -44.68 13.59 -11.95
N ILE A 4 -44.70 12.49 -11.19
CA ILE A 4 -44.16 12.44 -9.83
C ILE A 4 -42.70 11.99 -9.96
N LEU A 5 -41.77 12.92 -9.78
CA LEU A 5 -40.33 12.64 -9.63
C LEU A 5 -40.05 12.26 -8.17
N PRO A 6 -39.48 11.07 -7.87
CA PRO A 6 -39.02 10.79 -6.51
C PRO A 6 -37.74 11.58 -6.26
N ILE A 7 -37.79 12.49 -5.28
CA ILE A 7 -36.61 13.19 -4.77
C ILE A 7 -35.73 12.15 -4.08
N LEU A 8 -34.68 11.73 -4.78
CA LEU A 8 -33.65 10.84 -4.26
C LEU A 8 -32.90 11.60 -3.16
N ALA A 9 -33.15 11.21 -1.90
CA ALA A 9 -32.46 11.72 -0.74
C ALA A 9 -30.97 11.39 -0.85
N PHE A 10 -30.16 12.39 -1.20
CA PHE A 10 -28.72 12.34 -1.04
C PHE A 10 -28.40 12.47 0.45
N PHE A 11 -28.35 11.34 1.16
CA PHE A 11 -27.57 11.26 2.39
C PHE A 11 -26.09 11.39 1.99
N LEU A 12 -25.61 12.62 1.91
CA LEU A 12 -24.18 12.90 2.02
C LEU A 12 -23.80 12.59 3.46
N ALA A 13 -23.55 11.32 3.74
CA ALA A 13 -22.71 10.94 4.85
C ALA A 13 -21.36 11.61 4.58
N VAL A 14 -21.14 12.75 5.23
CA VAL A 14 -19.80 13.30 5.43
C VAL A 14 -19.08 12.25 6.27
N VAL A 15 -18.50 11.25 5.59
CA VAL A 15 -17.39 10.50 6.15
C VAL A 15 -16.33 11.56 6.31
N ALA A 16 -16.26 12.12 7.52
CA ALA A 16 -15.15 12.95 7.94
C ALA A 16 -13.91 12.13 7.58
N SER A 17 -13.21 12.57 6.54
CA SER A 17 -11.96 11.99 6.10
C SER A 17 -10.99 12.22 7.25
N GLU A 18 -10.98 11.32 8.25
CA GLU A 18 -9.86 11.18 9.14
C GLU A 18 -8.66 11.02 8.22
N VAL A 19 -7.84 12.07 8.15
CA VAL A 19 -6.61 12.08 7.36
C VAL A 19 -5.85 10.83 7.79
N SER A 20 -5.85 9.83 6.92
CA SER A 20 -5.46 8.49 7.33
C SER A 20 -4.01 8.56 7.81
N LYS A 21 -3.78 8.24 9.07
CA LYS A 21 -2.43 8.36 9.64
C LYS A 21 -1.47 7.43 8.89
N PRO A 22 -0.25 7.89 8.54
CA PRO A 22 0.74 7.03 7.91
C PRO A 22 1.01 5.80 8.77
N LEU A 23 1.45 4.71 8.13
CA LEU A 23 1.92 3.55 8.87
C LEU A 23 3.04 3.96 9.84
N PRO A 24 3.04 3.45 11.08
CA PRO A 24 4.11 3.72 12.03
C PRO A 24 5.43 3.17 11.49
N LYS A 25 6.56 3.76 11.90
CA LYS A 25 7.92 3.37 11.45
C LYS A 25 8.15 1.86 11.43
N GLY A 26 7.73 1.16 12.49
CA GLY A 26 7.91 -0.28 12.57
C GLY A 26 7.14 -1.10 11.51
N ALA A 27 6.03 -0.59 10.98
CA ALA A 27 5.28 -1.18 9.88
C ALA A 27 5.89 -0.80 8.52
N LEU A 28 6.46 0.40 8.36
CA LEU A 28 7.26 0.76 7.17
C LEU A 28 8.51 -0.13 7.03
N GLU A 29 9.16 -0.50 8.13
CA GLU A 29 10.27 -1.46 8.08
C GLU A 29 9.81 -2.84 7.56
N ALA A 30 8.55 -3.21 7.78
CA ALA A 30 8.00 -4.45 7.24
C ALA A 30 7.84 -4.39 5.71
N THR A 31 7.47 -3.23 5.14
CA THR A 31 7.39 -3.06 3.68
C THR A 31 8.78 -3.16 3.04
N LYS A 32 9.81 -2.57 3.67
CA LYS A 32 11.21 -2.71 3.22
C LYS A 32 11.66 -4.17 3.23
N LYS A 33 11.39 -4.88 4.33
CA LYS A 33 11.75 -6.30 4.45
C LYS A 33 11.07 -7.18 3.39
N ALA A 34 9.81 -6.91 3.08
CA ALA A 34 9.08 -7.64 2.03
C ALA A 34 9.73 -7.43 0.65
N ASN A 35 10.04 -6.18 0.31
CA ASN A 35 10.73 -5.82 -0.94
C ASN A 35 12.12 -6.47 -1.07
N ILE A 36 12.93 -6.40 -0.01
CA ILE A 36 14.25 -7.06 0.02
C ILE A 36 14.09 -8.58 -0.17
N ARG A 37 13.14 -9.21 0.54
CA ARG A 37 12.91 -10.67 0.42
C ARG A 37 12.49 -11.06 -0.99
N TYR A 38 11.52 -10.36 -1.56
CA TYR A 38 11.03 -10.64 -2.90
C TYR A 38 12.16 -10.59 -3.93
N THR A 39 12.94 -9.51 -3.91
CA THR A 39 14.04 -9.29 -4.85
C THR A 39 15.20 -10.28 -4.63
N ALA A 40 15.45 -10.69 -3.38
CA ALA A 40 16.49 -11.66 -3.04
C ALA A 40 16.15 -13.11 -3.40
N LYS A 41 14.94 -13.41 -3.91
CA LYS A 41 14.62 -14.74 -4.46
C LYS A 41 15.47 -15.07 -5.69
N ASP A 42 16.00 -14.06 -6.39
CA ASP A 42 16.76 -14.20 -7.63
C ASP A 42 18.25 -14.63 -7.44
N THR A 43 18.60 -15.24 -6.30
CA THR A 43 19.90 -15.87 -5.96
C THR A 43 21.18 -15.00 -6.00
N LYS A 44 21.17 -13.83 -6.64
CA LYS A 44 22.30 -12.91 -6.69
C LYS A 44 22.25 -11.98 -5.47
N ASN A 45 23.24 -12.10 -4.58
CA ASN A 45 23.38 -11.23 -3.40
C ASN A 45 23.37 -9.73 -3.76
N TYR A 46 23.80 -9.39 -4.98
CA TYR A 46 23.80 -8.03 -5.53
C TYR A 46 22.46 -7.29 -5.39
N TYR A 47 21.35 -7.93 -5.77
CA TYR A 47 20.04 -7.27 -5.73
C TYR A 47 19.50 -7.09 -4.31
N ARG A 48 19.87 -7.99 -3.40
CA ARG A 48 19.52 -7.86 -1.98
C ARG A 48 20.14 -6.60 -1.38
N ASP A 49 21.41 -6.35 -1.65
CA ASP A 49 22.13 -5.21 -1.09
C ASP A 49 21.68 -3.90 -1.73
N MET A 50 21.44 -3.90 -3.04
CA MET A 50 20.82 -2.77 -3.75
C MET A 50 19.47 -2.38 -3.12
N MET A 51 18.61 -3.34 -2.83
CA MET A 51 17.28 -3.06 -2.25
C MET A 51 17.32 -2.51 -0.83
N LYS A 52 18.43 -2.67 -0.10
CA LYS A 52 18.61 -2.03 1.21
C LYS A 52 18.84 -0.52 1.07
N THR A 53 19.43 -0.07 -0.04
CA THR A 53 19.75 1.35 -0.29
C THR A 53 18.76 2.03 -1.25
N ALA A 54 17.95 1.26 -1.98
CA ALA A 54 16.95 1.75 -2.94
C ALA A 54 15.74 2.47 -2.30
N TRP A 55 15.59 2.46 -0.97
CA TRP A 55 14.47 3.11 -0.31
C TRP A 55 14.53 4.64 -0.43
N ARG A 56 13.40 5.27 -0.72
CA ARG A 56 13.23 6.73 -0.80
C ARG A 56 12.05 7.21 0.02
N ASP A 57 12.30 8.12 0.95
CA ASP A 57 11.25 8.72 1.79
C ASP A 57 10.28 9.56 0.95
N ASP A 58 10.76 10.27 -0.07
CA ASP A 58 9.91 11.05 -0.98
C ASP A 58 8.92 10.16 -1.74
N LEU A 59 9.33 8.96 -2.16
CA LEU A 59 8.46 7.97 -2.77
C LEU A 59 7.48 7.36 -1.76
N SER A 60 7.90 7.14 -0.50
CA SER A 60 7.01 6.66 0.56
C SER A 60 5.89 7.67 0.84
N VAL A 61 6.20 8.97 0.92
CA VAL A 61 5.19 10.03 1.10
C VAL A 61 4.24 10.06 -0.10
N ARG A 62 4.76 9.94 -1.32
CA ARG A 62 3.93 9.89 -2.54
C ARG A 62 3.05 8.64 -2.58
N ALA A 63 3.52 7.51 -2.09
CA ALA A 63 2.72 6.28 -2.03
C ALA A 63 1.50 6.46 -1.11
N LEU A 64 1.66 7.13 0.03
CA LEU A 64 0.52 7.47 0.89
C LEU A 64 -0.46 8.43 0.20
N LYS A 65 0.06 9.46 -0.47
CA LYS A 65 -0.78 10.40 -1.24
C LYS A 65 -1.54 9.68 -2.36
N TRP A 66 -0.92 8.69 -3.00
CA TRP A 66 -1.58 7.89 -4.03
C TRP A 66 -2.78 7.13 -3.47
N LEU A 67 -2.70 6.57 -2.25
CA LEU A 67 -3.86 5.91 -1.62
C LEU A 67 -5.04 6.87 -1.35
N GLN A 68 -4.76 8.15 -1.18
CA GLN A 68 -5.76 9.17 -0.87
C GLN A 68 -6.38 9.79 -2.13
N SER A 69 -5.58 9.93 -3.20
CA SER A 69 -5.98 10.56 -4.46
C SER A 69 -5.11 10.01 -5.59
N PRO A 70 -5.41 8.79 -6.09
CA PRO A 70 -4.61 8.13 -7.12
C PRO A 70 -4.41 9.00 -8.37
N GLU A 71 -5.43 9.75 -8.76
CA GLU A 71 -5.46 10.63 -9.93
C GLU A 71 -4.50 11.83 -9.84
N LYS A 72 -4.07 12.21 -8.63
CA LYS A 72 -3.21 13.38 -8.38
C LYS A 72 -1.73 13.02 -8.29
N VAL A 73 -1.39 11.73 -8.26
CA VAL A 73 0.00 11.28 -8.14
C VAL A 73 0.39 10.57 -9.42
N LYS A 74 1.17 11.25 -10.28
CA LYS A 74 1.87 10.60 -11.39
C LYS A 74 2.80 9.53 -10.81
N GLY A 75 2.49 8.26 -11.06
CA GLY A 75 3.26 7.12 -10.59
C GLY A 75 4.20 6.60 -11.68
N GLY A 76 5.32 6.02 -11.26
CA GLY A 76 5.97 4.97 -12.06
C GLY A 76 5.09 3.71 -12.02
N ALA A 77 5.65 2.54 -11.74
CA ALA A 77 4.78 1.43 -11.38
C ALA A 77 4.24 1.61 -9.96
N VAL A 78 2.97 1.29 -9.80
CA VAL A 78 2.29 1.31 -8.51
C VAL A 78 1.78 -0.08 -8.20
N ILE A 79 2.23 -0.63 -7.08
CA ILE A 79 1.65 -1.86 -6.51
C ILE A 79 0.86 -1.43 -5.28
N ASN A 80 -0.41 -1.82 -5.21
CA ASN A 80 -1.28 -1.45 -4.10
C ASN A 80 -2.23 -2.60 -3.78
N GLY A 81 -2.80 -2.55 -2.57
CA GLY A 81 -3.82 -3.49 -2.15
C GLY A 81 -4.31 -3.20 -0.75
N GLN A 82 -5.39 -3.89 -0.38
CA GLN A 82 -6.01 -3.76 0.93
C GLN A 82 -6.28 -5.14 1.53
N LYS A 83 -6.30 -5.21 2.87
CA LYS A 83 -6.67 -6.42 3.61
C LYS A 83 -7.43 -6.06 4.87
N SER A 84 -8.61 -6.64 5.04
CA SER A 84 -9.40 -6.53 6.27
C SER A 84 -8.90 -7.53 7.32
N PHE A 85 -8.94 -7.14 8.59
CA PHE A 85 -8.62 -8.01 9.72
C PHE A 85 -9.46 -7.66 10.96
N PRO A 86 -9.78 -8.63 11.82
CA PRO A 86 -10.53 -8.38 13.05
C PRO A 86 -9.79 -7.42 14.00
N GLU A 87 -10.50 -6.48 14.63
CA GLU A 87 -9.94 -5.54 15.62
C GLU A 87 -9.40 -6.24 16.87
N ALA A 88 -10.03 -7.36 17.24
CA ALA A 88 -9.61 -8.20 18.37
C ALA A 88 -8.24 -8.89 18.18
N GLU A 89 -7.59 -8.69 17.02
CA GLU A 89 -6.22 -9.11 16.76
C GLU A 89 -5.22 -7.93 16.75
N PRO A 90 -4.96 -7.28 17.90
CA PRO A 90 -4.09 -6.12 17.98
C PRO A 90 -2.61 -6.46 17.76
N LYS A 91 -2.22 -7.74 17.87
CA LYS A 91 -0.83 -8.15 17.75
C LYS A 91 -0.48 -8.40 16.28
N GLN A 92 0.33 -7.46 15.77
CA GLN A 92 1.27 -7.60 14.63
C GLN A 92 0.90 -6.90 13.32
N LEU A 93 0.56 -5.60 13.37
CA LEU A 93 0.49 -4.76 12.17
C LEU A 93 1.71 -4.95 11.24
N LYS A 94 2.92 -5.08 11.80
CA LYS A 94 4.13 -5.39 11.03
C LYS A 94 4.02 -6.68 10.22
N LYS A 95 3.47 -7.76 10.80
CA LYS A 95 3.32 -9.03 10.09
C LYS A 95 2.20 -8.97 9.05
N LYS A 96 1.10 -8.27 9.36
CA LYS A 96 -0.01 -8.04 8.41
C LYS A 96 0.48 -7.25 7.18
N VAL A 97 1.25 -6.19 7.41
CA VAL A 97 1.91 -5.41 6.35
C VAL A 97 2.90 -6.25 5.56
N PHE A 98 3.78 -6.99 6.24
CA PHE A 98 4.76 -7.84 5.56
C PHE A 98 4.07 -8.87 4.66
N ALA A 99 3.03 -9.54 5.15
CA ALA A 99 2.27 -10.54 4.40
C ALA A 99 1.59 -9.90 3.17
N LEU A 100 0.80 -8.84 3.38
CA LEU A 100 0.12 -8.16 2.28
C LEU A 100 1.09 -7.68 1.19
N VAL A 101 2.18 -7.02 1.57
CA VAL A 101 3.16 -6.52 0.59
C VAL A 101 3.89 -7.66 -0.12
N SER A 102 4.18 -8.77 0.58
CA SER A 102 4.79 -9.95 -0.05
C SER A 102 3.87 -10.57 -1.09
N ASP A 103 2.59 -10.76 -0.75
CA ASP A 103 1.59 -11.33 -1.65
C ASP A 103 1.42 -10.46 -2.91
N LEU A 104 1.35 -9.14 -2.73
CA LEU A 104 1.25 -8.19 -3.84
C LEU A 104 2.46 -8.22 -4.77
N LEU A 105 3.68 -8.32 -4.20
CA LEU A 105 4.91 -8.42 -4.98
C LEU A 105 5.01 -9.74 -5.74
N GLU A 106 4.61 -10.86 -5.12
CA GLU A 106 4.60 -12.16 -5.78
C GLU A 106 3.65 -12.18 -6.97
N LYS A 107 2.43 -11.66 -6.79
CA LYS A 107 1.45 -11.53 -7.88
C LYS A 107 1.98 -10.64 -9.01
N TYR A 108 2.52 -9.47 -8.67
CA TYR A 108 3.08 -8.55 -9.65
C TYR A 108 4.25 -9.16 -10.44
N GLY A 109 5.11 -9.93 -9.76
CA GLY A 109 6.22 -10.66 -10.37
C GLY A 109 5.81 -11.68 -11.41
N GLN A 110 4.76 -12.47 -11.10
CA GLN A 110 4.20 -13.46 -12.01
C GLN A 110 3.63 -12.83 -13.28
N GLU A 111 3.06 -11.63 -13.18
CA GLU A 111 2.39 -10.96 -14.29
C GLU A 111 3.34 -10.18 -15.22
N LYS A 112 4.47 -9.70 -14.71
CA LYS A 112 5.24 -8.64 -15.38
C LYS A 112 6.71 -8.98 -15.67
N HIS A 113 7.26 -10.11 -15.19
CA HIS A 113 8.69 -10.46 -15.34
C HIS A 113 9.64 -9.31 -14.98
N VAL A 114 9.38 -8.65 -13.86
CA VAL A 114 9.99 -7.35 -13.54
C VAL A 114 11.38 -7.50 -12.92
N VAL A 115 12.32 -6.74 -13.48
CA VAL A 115 13.66 -6.53 -12.90
C VAL A 115 13.58 -5.75 -11.58
N PRO A 116 14.56 -5.89 -10.68
CA PRO A 116 14.61 -5.12 -9.44
C PRO A 116 14.53 -3.60 -9.70
N PRO A 117 13.75 -2.85 -8.91
CA PRO A 117 13.65 -1.40 -9.06
C PRO A 117 14.95 -0.71 -8.65
N ILE A 118 15.24 0.46 -9.24
CA ILE A 118 16.33 1.33 -8.80
C ILE A 118 15.97 2.01 -7.49
N LEU A 119 14.73 2.52 -7.41
CA LEU A 119 14.22 3.26 -6.27
C LEU A 119 12.81 2.81 -5.95
N TYR A 120 12.49 2.77 -4.66
CA TYR A 120 11.14 2.48 -4.21
C TYR A 120 10.78 3.21 -2.92
N GLY A 121 9.48 3.37 -2.70
CA GLY A 121 8.95 3.81 -1.42
C GLY A 121 7.55 3.26 -1.21
N CYS A 122 7.28 2.75 -0.02
CA CYS A 122 5.98 2.20 0.35
C CYS A 122 5.39 2.95 1.53
N ASN A 123 4.07 3.01 1.62
CA ASN A 123 3.35 3.48 2.79
C ASN A 123 1.94 2.92 2.81
N GLY A 124 1.17 3.28 3.82
CA GLY A 124 -0.18 2.80 3.99
C GLY A 124 -0.91 3.52 5.11
N ASN A 125 -2.11 3.04 5.37
CA ASN A 125 -2.92 3.46 6.50
C ASN A 125 -3.69 2.28 7.07
N VAL A 126 -4.23 2.47 8.27
CA VAL A 126 -5.23 1.58 8.85
C VAL A 126 -6.48 2.39 9.09
N THR A 127 -7.58 1.97 8.47
CA THR A 127 -8.91 2.52 8.73
C THR A 127 -9.61 1.59 9.70
N LYS A 128 -9.93 2.08 10.89
CA LYS A 128 -10.62 1.28 11.91
C LYS A 128 -12.10 1.19 11.58
N GLY A 129 -12.69 0.02 11.82
CA GLY A 129 -14.12 -0.21 11.77
C GLY A 129 -14.61 -0.85 13.05
N GLU A 130 -15.93 -1.07 13.17
CA GLU A 130 -16.52 -1.63 14.39
C GLU A 130 -16.08 -3.08 14.66
N ALA A 131 -16.08 -3.93 13.62
CA ALA A 131 -15.67 -5.33 13.72
C ALA A 131 -14.29 -5.59 13.09
N ASN A 132 -13.98 -4.87 12.01
CA ASN A 132 -12.79 -5.09 11.21
C ASN A 132 -12.05 -3.78 10.94
N SER A 133 -10.73 -3.83 11.04
CA SER A 133 -9.82 -2.83 10.51
C SER A 133 -9.46 -3.15 9.06
N VAL A 134 -9.24 -2.13 8.24
CA VAL A 134 -8.73 -2.27 6.88
C VAL A 134 -7.32 -1.70 6.80
N LEU A 135 -6.35 -2.54 6.45
CA LEU A 135 -5.00 -2.11 6.10
C LEU A 135 -4.95 -1.83 4.59
N SER A 136 -4.60 -0.61 4.21
CA SER A 136 -4.30 -0.25 2.82
C SER A 136 -2.81 0.03 2.68
N VAL A 137 -2.19 -0.48 1.61
CA VAL A 137 -0.78 -0.23 1.29
C VAL A 137 -0.61 0.13 -0.17
N ALA A 138 0.36 0.99 -0.45
CA ALA A 138 0.86 1.27 -1.78
C ALA A 138 2.39 1.32 -1.75
N CYS A 139 2.99 0.90 -2.85
CA CYS A 139 4.41 0.99 -3.14
C CYS A 139 4.59 1.61 -4.51
N LEU A 140 5.46 2.62 -4.60
CA LEU A 140 5.87 3.25 -5.85
C LEU A 140 7.26 2.78 -6.21
N TYR A 141 7.45 2.43 -7.49
CA TYR A 141 8.70 1.92 -8.03
C TYR A 141 9.16 2.71 -9.24
N ILE A 142 10.48 2.89 -9.32
CA ILE A 142 11.19 3.43 -10.48
C ILE A 142 12.16 2.35 -10.96
N TYR A 143 12.08 1.99 -12.24
CA TYR A 143 12.93 0.99 -12.90
C TYR A 143 13.96 1.65 -13.83
N GLN A 144 14.95 0.88 -14.29
CA GLN A 144 15.90 1.27 -15.34
C GLN A 144 15.23 1.33 -16.70
#